data_AF-A0A646KPI3-F1
#
_entry.id   AF-A0A646KPI3-F1
#
_cell.length_a   1.000
_cell.length_b   1.000
_cell.length_c   1.000
_cell.angle_alpha   90.00
_cell.angle_beta   90.00
_cell.angle_gamma   90.00
#
_symmetry.space_group_name_H-M   'P 1'
#
loop_
_entity.id
_entity.type
_entity.pdbx_description
1 polymer ?
#
loop_
_entity_poly.entity_id
_entity_poly.type
_entity_poly.pdbx_seq_one_letter_code
_entity_poly.pdbx_strand_id
1 'polypeptide(L)'
;MTRWTVEVPTRLYEEFARLSSGGRRAVHDVLDRLAVEPRDPTSSTEPIEGAELRRIDTEPAKDTGDRITLLYRVHPPREDSPGRVEVIFLLFGP
;
A
#
# COMPACT_ATOMS: atom_id res chain seq x y z
N MET A 1 16.18 12.86 1.38
CA MET A 1 15.10 11.85 1.47
C MET A 1 14.56 11.64 0.07
N THR A 2 14.62 10.43 -0.46
CA THR A 2 14.04 10.08 -1.76
C THR A 2 12.52 10.23 -1.64
N ARG A 3 11.90 11.06 -2.50
CA ARG A 3 10.44 11.21 -2.53
C ARG A 3 9.86 10.05 -3.32
N TRP A 4 8.84 9.39 -2.79
CA TRP A 4 8.11 8.31 -3.47
C TRP A 4 6.71 8.77 -3.84
N THR A 5 6.27 8.41 -5.04
CA THR A 5 4.88 8.63 -5.45
C THR A 5 4.09 7.34 -5.23
N VAL A 6 2.96 7.45 -4.54
CA VAL A 6 2.03 6.33 -4.33
C VAL A 6 0.92 6.45 -5.37
N GLU A 7 0.82 5.47 -6.25
CA GLU A 7 -0.22 5.40 -7.28
C GLU A 7 -1.28 4.38 -6.89
N VAL A 8 -2.53 4.84 -6.79
CA VAL A 8 -3.72 3.99 -6.63
C VAL A 8 -4.44 3.91 -7.97
N PRO A 9 -4.45 2.76 -8.64
CA PRO A 9 -5.15 2.58 -9.91
C PRO A 9 -6.65 2.85 -9.79
N THR A 10 -7.25 3.49 -10.80
CA THR A 10 -8.68 3.82 -10.82
C THR A 10 -9.58 2.60 -10.63
N ARG A 11 -9.15 1.42 -11.10
CA ARG A 11 -9.91 0.17 -10.92
C ARG A 11 -10.12 -0.21 -9.45
N LEU A 12 -9.27 0.27 -8.53
CA LEU A 12 -9.39 -0.01 -7.09
C LEU A 12 -10.32 0.97 -6.38
N TYR A 13 -10.83 2.01 -7.06
CA TYR A 13 -11.63 3.05 -6.41
C TYR A 13 -12.96 2.50 -5.87
N GLU A 14 -13.54 1.48 -6.51
CA GLU A 14 -14.75 0.83 -6.01
C GLU A 14 -14.49 0.10 -4.69
N GLU A 15 -13.36 -0.59 -4.58
CA GLU A 15 -12.92 -1.25 -3.36
C GLU A 15 -12.70 -0.21 -2.25
N PHE A 16 -12.01 0.89 -2.55
CA PHE A 16 -11.86 2.01 -1.61
C PHE A 16 -13.20 2.64 -1.18
N ALA A 17 -14.19 2.69 -2.09
CA ALA A 17 -15.50 3.24 -1.80
C ALA A 17 -16.31 2.37 -0.84
N ARG A 18 -16.08 1.05 -0.85
CA ARG A 18 -16.76 0.09 0.05
C ARG A 18 -16.19 0.08 1.46
N LEU A 19 -15.10 0.79 1.71
CA LEU A 19 -14.44 0.79 3.01
C LEU A 19 -15.21 1.64 4.01
N SER A 20 -15.21 1.18 5.27
CA SER A 20 -15.64 2.00 6.40
C SER A 20 -14.78 3.26 6.51
N SER A 21 -15.25 4.24 7.28
CA SER A 21 -14.45 5.42 7.60
C SER A 21 -13.11 5.06 8.25
N GLY A 22 -13.12 4.11 9.19
CA GLY A 22 -11.92 3.62 9.86
C GLY A 22 -10.99 2.88 8.91
N GLY A 23 -11.53 2.04 8.02
CA GLY A 23 -10.77 1.34 6.99
C GLY A 23 -10.07 2.30 6.03
N ARG A 24 -10.77 3.33 5.54
CA ARG A 24 -10.15 4.38 4.70
C ARG A 24 -9.02 5.09 5.42
N ARG A 25 -9.19 5.41 6.70
CA ARG A 25 -8.15 6.05 7.51
C ARG A 25 -6.94 5.13 7.68
N ALA A 26 -7.17 3.86 7.99
CA ALA A 26 -6.10 2.88 8.16
C ALA A 26 -5.28 2.69 6.88
N VAL A 27 -5.93 2.64 5.71
CA VAL A 27 -5.22 2.60 4.42
C VAL A 27 -4.44 3.88 4.18
N HIS A 28 -5.05 5.05 4.40
CA HIS A 28 -4.35 6.34 4.24
C HIS A 28 -3.06 6.40 5.08
N ASP A 29 -3.12 5.98 6.35
CA ASP A 29 -1.96 5.98 7.24
C ASP A 29 -0.85 5.04 6.73
N VAL A 30 -1.18 3.93 6.06
CA VAL A 30 -0.20 3.07 5.37
C VAL A 30 0.36 3.75 4.12
N LEU A 31 -0.47 4.36 3.27
CA LEU A 31 0.00 5.04 2.05
C LEU A 31 0.96 6.19 2.40
N ASP A 32 0.68 6.94 3.45
CA ASP A 32 1.57 7.99 3.96
C ASP A 32 2.93 7.44 4.40
N ARG A 33 2.97 6.30 5.10
CA ARG A 33 4.23 5.63 5.47
C ARG A 33 5.01 5.17 4.24
N LEU A 34 4.34 4.57 3.26
CA LEU A 34 4.97 4.10 2.02
C LEU A 34 5.51 5.24 1.15
N ALA A 35 4.90 6.43 1.21
CA ALA A 35 5.42 7.62 0.53
C ALA A 35 6.77 8.11 1.12
N VAL A 36 7.07 7.73 2.37
CA VAL A 36 8.34 8.00 3.06
C VAL A 36 9.33 6.86 2.85
N GLU A 37 8.93 5.62 3.15
CA GLU A 37 9.76 4.42 3.05
C GLU A 37 8.95 3.23 2.49
N PRO A 38 9.11 2.88 1.20
CA PRO A 38 8.41 1.74 0.59
C PRO A 38 8.81 0.39 1.17
N ARG A 39 10.01 0.29 1.76
CA ARG A 39 10.51 -0.91 2.44
C ARG A 39 10.28 -0.78 3.95
N ASP A 40 9.06 -0.40 4.32
CA ASP A 40 8.63 -0.33 5.71
C ASP A 40 8.95 -1.68 6.40
N PRO A 41 9.57 -1.70 7.59
CA PRO A 41 9.92 -2.93 8.30
C PRO A 41 8.75 -3.88 8.57
N THR A 42 7.51 -3.37 8.57
CA THR A 42 6.28 -4.15 8.73
C THR A 42 5.81 -4.82 7.44
N SER A 43 6.42 -4.48 6.30
CA SER A 43 6.13 -5.09 5.01
C SER A 43 6.98 -6.35 4.75
N SER A 44 6.37 -7.36 4.14
CA SER A 44 7.04 -8.61 3.71
C SER A 44 7.27 -8.60 2.20
N THR A 45 8.38 -9.15 1.73
CA THR A 45 8.64 -9.34 0.29
C THR A 45 7.94 -10.60 -0.20
N GLU A 46 7.32 -10.54 -1.38
CA GLU A 46 6.72 -11.68 -2.07
C GLU A 46 7.71 -12.31 -3.07
N PRO A 47 7.73 -13.65 -3.22
CA PRO A 47 8.74 -14.36 -4.02
C PRO A 47 8.39 -14.36 -5.52
N ILE A 48 8.69 -13.26 -6.22
CA ILE A 48 8.48 -13.15 -7.68
C ILE A 48 9.76 -12.67 -8.37
N GLU A 49 10.23 -13.42 -9.37
CA GLU A 49 11.39 -13.05 -10.17
C GLU A 49 11.07 -11.85 -11.09
N GLY A 50 11.97 -10.87 -11.14
CA GLY A 50 11.86 -9.71 -12.03
C GLY A 50 11.00 -8.54 -11.54
N ALA A 51 10.36 -8.63 -10.37
CA ALA A 51 9.63 -7.51 -9.74
C ALA A 51 9.67 -7.57 -8.21
N GLU A 52 9.99 -6.45 -7.55
CA GLU A 52 9.88 -6.34 -6.08
C GLU A 52 8.41 -6.15 -5.71
N LEU A 53 7.75 -7.23 -5.31
CA LEU A 53 6.39 -7.24 -4.79
C LEU A 53 6.41 -7.34 -3.27
N ARG A 54 5.55 -6.58 -2.60
CA ARG A 54 5.52 -6.46 -1.15
C ARG A 54 4.09 -6.47 -0.64
N ARG A 55 3.93 -7.02 0.56
CA ARG A 55 2.67 -7.08 1.29
C ARG A 55 2.80 -6.34 2.61
N ILE A 56 1.80 -5.53 2.95
CA ILE A 56 1.70 -4.85 4.25
C ILE A 56 0.27 -4.92 4.77
N ASP A 57 0.12 -5.13 6.07
CA ASP A 57 -1.17 -5.11 6.74
C ASP A 57 -1.36 -3.75 7.44
N THR A 58 -2.59 -3.23 7.41
CA THR A 58 -2.95 -2.10 8.27
C THR A 58 -3.06 -2.56 9.72
N GLU A 59 -2.98 -1.59 10.63
CA GLU A 59 -3.60 -1.77 11.95
C GLU A 59 -5.11 -2.06 11.80
N PRO A 60 -5.73 -2.73 12.78
CA PRO A 60 -7.18 -2.93 12.80
C PRO A 60 -7.96 -1.62 12.63
N ALA A 61 -8.94 -1.61 11.75
CA ALA A 61 -9.82 -0.46 11.57
C ALA A 61 -10.58 -0.16 12.88
N LYS A 62 -10.62 1.11 13.30
CA LYS A 62 -11.19 1.50 14.61
C LYS A 62 -12.68 1.20 14.75
N ASP A 63 -13.42 1.17 13.65
CA ASP A 63 -14.87 1.00 13.63
C ASP A 63 -15.32 -0.45 13.41
N THR A 64 -14.59 -1.25 12.63
CA THR A 64 -14.95 -2.65 12.36
C THR A 64 -14.04 -3.68 13.01
N GLY A 65 -12.81 -3.31 13.37
CA GLY A 65 -11.78 -4.24 13.84
C GLY A 65 -11.06 -5.00 12.73
N ASP A 66 -11.53 -4.90 11.48
CA ASP A 66 -10.98 -5.62 10.34
C ASP A 66 -9.56 -5.15 10.00
N ARG A 67 -8.76 -6.05 9.44
CA ARG A 67 -7.47 -5.74 8.86
C ARG A 67 -7.53 -5.68 7.35
N ILE A 68 -6.68 -4.84 6.78
CA ILE A 68 -6.60 -4.62 5.35
C ILE A 68 -5.20 -5.00 4.90
N THR A 69 -5.12 -5.97 4.01
CA THR A 69 -3.86 -6.38 3.41
C THR A 69 -3.68 -5.69 2.06
N LEU A 70 -2.57 -4.98 1.89
CA LEU A 70 -2.17 -4.35 0.64
C LEU A 70 -1.08 -5.18 -0.03
N LEU A 71 -1.25 -5.51 -1.31
CA LEU A 71 -0.15 -5.93 -2.18
C LEU A 71 0.24 -4.77 -3.08
N TYR A 72 1.53 -4.46 -3.14
CA TYR A 72 2.09 -3.40 -3.97
C TYR A 72 3.40 -3.81 -4.63
N ARG A 73 3.75 -3.11 -5.70
CA ARG A 73 5.04 -3.21 -6.40
C ARG A 73 5.89 -1.98 -6.14
N VAL A 74 7.18 -2.18 -5.90
CA VAL A 74 8.17 -1.11 -5.77
C VAL A 74 8.90 -0.93 -7.10
N HIS A 75 8.88 0.30 -7.60
CA HIS A 75 9.66 0.75 -8.77
C HIS A 75 10.77 1.68 -8.25
N PRO A 76 12.04 1.27 -8.30
CA PRO A 76 13.12 2.11 -7.78
C PRO A 76 13.22 3.44 -8.53
N PRO A 77 13.71 4.52 -7.87
CA PRO A 77 13.96 5.78 -8.54
C PRO A 77 14.96 5.59 -9.70
N ARG A 78 14.82 6.42 -10.73
CA ARG A 78 15.82 6.59 -11.80
C ARG A 78 16.45 7.98 -11.65
N GLU A 79 17.55 8.25 -12.36
CA GLU A 79 18.35 9.50 -12.18
C GLU A 79 17.49 10.77 -12.06
N ASP A 80 16.44 10.90 -12.88
CA ASP A 80 15.57 12.08 -12.90
C ASP A 80 14.12 11.82 -12.47
N SER A 81 13.81 10.66 -11.87
CA SER A 81 12.44 10.34 -11.47
C SER A 81 12.34 9.75 -10.07
N PRO A 82 11.37 10.21 -9.26
CA PRO A 82 11.09 9.59 -7.96
C PRO A 82 10.77 8.11 -8.15
N GLY A 83 11.07 7.32 -7.13
CA GLY A 83 10.60 5.95 -7.10
C GLY A 83 9.07 5.91 -6.99
N ARG A 84 8.46 4.81 -7.39
CA ARG A 84 7.00 4.64 -7.39
C ARG A 84 6.58 3.41 -6.62
N VAL A 85 5.51 3.55 -5.85
CA VAL A 85 4.76 2.44 -5.25
C VAL A 85 3.46 2.29 -6.01
N GLU A 86 3.24 1.13 -6.62
CA GLU A 86 2.03 0.81 -7.38
C GLU A 86 1.20 -0.20 -6.57
N VAL A 87 0.02 0.21 -6.11
CA VAL A 87 -0.90 -0.69 -5.40
C VAL A 87 -1.57 -1.65 -6.41
N ILE A 88 -1.49 -2.95 -6.14
CA ILE A 88 -2.00 -3.99 -7.04
C ILE A 88 -3.34 -4.53 -6.55
N PHE A 89 -3.47 -4.83 -5.25
CA PHE A 89 -4.74 -5.28 -4.70
C PHE A 89 -4.88 -4.89 -3.22
N LEU A 90 -6.13 -4.93 -2.77
CA LEU A 90 -6.54 -4.83 -1.37
C LEU A 90 -7.37 -6.08 -1.02
N LEU A 91 -7.07 -6.71 0.10
CA LEU A 91 -7.89 -7.78 0.69
C LEU A 91 -8.43 -7.31 2.04
N PHE A 92 -9.72 -7.60 2.25
CA PHE A 92 -10.43 -7.33 3.49
C PHE A 92 -10.74 -8.63 4.20
N GLY A 93 -10.45 -8.69 5.50
CA GLY A 93 -10.79 -9.82 6.34
C GLY A 93 -10.72 -9.49 7.83
N PRO A 94 -11.37 -10.33 8.65
CA PRO A 94 -11.24 -10.27 10.10
C PRO A 94 -9.81 -10.57 10.57
#